data_AF-A0A7X3ZX93-F1
#
_entry.id   AF-A0A7X3ZX93-F1
#
_cell.length_a   1.000
_cell.length_b   1.000
_cell.length_c   1.000
_cell.angle_alpha   90.00
_cell.angle_beta   90.00
_cell.angle_gamma   90.00
#
_symmetry.space_group_name_H-M   'P 1'
#
loop_
_entity.id
_entity.type
_entity.pdbx_description
1 polymer ?
#
loop_
_entity_poly.entity_id
_entity_poly.type
_entity_poly.pdbx_seq_one_letter_code
_entity_poly.pdbx_strand_id
1 'polypeptide(L)'
;MRLGWSRSVGASTKRMSAPISRKCAIAGDDRRIKAVALFEETICLVGSTRLVGETVASVPLEEALSYPLLLPGRDHVLRGLIDRVALFRNHPIDVRHECLPLHSLHRGLEQGIGATSILKFSALPLWRQGKVVCRRAVEPNVTRRLFVAASAERPATSAQNVVIEQAMACIRANVSSKEWPDTRLVAPVGQP
;
A
#
# COMPACT_ATOMS: atom_id res chain seq x y z
N MET A 1 42.28 -11.95 -53.78
CA MET A 1 42.10 -13.26 -53.11
C MET A 1 41.62 -13.00 -51.69
N ARG A 2 40.36 -13.40 -51.38
CA ARG A 2 39.65 -13.53 -50.08
C ARG A 2 39.52 -12.25 -49.19
N LEU A 3 38.34 -11.65 -48.99
CA LEU A 3 37.08 -12.08 -48.32
C LEU A 3 37.10 -12.00 -46.76
N GLY A 4 36.31 -11.07 -46.22
CA GLY A 4 35.35 -11.21 -45.10
C GLY A 4 35.81 -11.70 -43.72
N TRP A 5 35.48 -10.98 -42.64
CA TRP A 5 34.19 -11.12 -41.94
C TRP A 5 34.14 -10.34 -40.61
N SER A 6 32.96 -9.79 -40.34
CA SER A 6 32.48 -9.25 -39.07
C SER A 6 32.37 -10.33 -38.00
N ARG A 7 32.73 -10.02 -36.75
CA ARG A 7 32.00 -10.51 -35.56
C ARG A 7 31.90 -9.43 -34.49
N SER A 8 30.66 -8.98 -34.32
CA SER A 8 30.11 -8.43 -33.10
C SER A 8 30.34 -9.37 -31.91
N VAL A 9 30.79 -8.82 -30.77
CA VAL A 9 30.70 -9.49 -29.47
C VAL A 9 29.78 -8.63 -28.62
N GLY A 10 28.57 -9.15 -28.40
CA GLY A 10 27.53 -8.50 -27.64
C GLY A 10 27.90 -8.40 -26.16
N ALA A 11 27.95 -7.17 -25.66
CA ALA A 11 27.88 -6.90 -24.23
C ALA A 11 26.42 -7.10 -23.78
N SER A 12 26.08 -8.34 -23.45
CA SER A 12 24.80 -8.67 -22.80
C SER A 12 24.84 -8.14 -21.37
N THR A 13 24.47 -6.87 -21.20
CA THR A 13 24.25 -6.28 -19.87
C THR A 13 22.94 -6.83 -19.36
N LYS A 14 22.99 -8.00 -18.73
CA LYS A 14 21.84 -8.62 -18.07
C LYS A 14 21.49 -7.78 -16.85
N ARG A 15 20.71 -6.73 -17.06
CA ARG A 15 20.07 -5.94 -16.00
C ARG A 15 19.13 -6.90 -15.27
N MET A 16 19.59 -7.47 -14.15
CA MET A 16 18.74 -8.19 -13.21
C MET A 16 17.83 -7.16 -12.54
N SER A 17 16.73 -6.81 -13.20
CA SER A 17 15.59 -6.16 -12.55
C SER A 17 14.83 -7.22 -11.75
N ALA A 18 15.30 -7.50 -10.53
CA ALA A 18 14.44 -8.15 -9.56
C ALA A 18 13.28 -7.17 -9.25
N PRO A 19 11.99 -7.58 -9.34
CA PRO A 19 10.91 -6.72 -8.91
C PRO A 19 10.97 -6.61 -7.39
N ILE A 20 11.52 -5.50 -6.91
CA ILE A 20 11.55 -5.16 -5.49
C ILE A 20 10.11 -4.82 -5.07
N SER A 21 9.34 -5.85 -4.69
CA SER A 21 8.12 -5.68 -3.90
C SER A 21 8.54 -5.63 -2.43
N ARG A 22 8.78 -4.43 -1.89
CA ARG A 22 9.07 -4.30 -0.45
C ARG A 22 7.77 -4.55 0.31
N LYS A 23 7.65 -5.76 0.87
CA LYS A 23 6.65 -6.12 1.86
C LYS A 23 6.95 -5.36 3.14
N CYS A 24 6.24 -4.26 3.43
CA CYS A 24 6.32 -3.67 4.75
C CYS A 24 5.35 -4.40 5.68
N ALA A 25 5.87 -5.41 6.38
CA ALA A 25 5.15 -6.10 7.44
C ALA A 25 5.31 -5.31 8.74
N ILE A 26 4.19 -4.97 9.39
CA ILE A 26 4.17 -4.43 10.74
C ILE A 26 3.41 -5.43 11.61
N ALA A 27 3.97 -6.64 11.66
CA ALA A 27 4.07 -7.35 12.92
C ALA A 27 5.54 -7.17 13.29
N GLY A 28 5.82 -6.40 14.34
CA GLY A 28 7.21 -6.22 14.79
C GLY A 28 7.85 -7.58 15.08
N ASP A 29 9.17 -7.67 14.98
CA ASP A 29 9.96 -8.85 15.37
C ASP A 29 9.98 -9.06 16.90
N ASP A 30 8.98 -8.53 17.61
CA ASP A 30 8.84 -8.66 19.04
C ASP A 30 8.28 -10.06 19.34
N ARG A 31 9.13 -10.91 19.92
CA ARG A 31 8.79 -12.29 20.29
C ARG A 31 7.63 -12.38 21.28
N ARG A 32 7.25 -11.28 21.93
CA ARG A 32 6.09 -11.17 22.83
C ARG A 32 4.78 -10.99 22.07
N ILE A 33 4.81 -10.87 20.75
CA ILE A 33 3.63 -10.71 19.90
C ILE A 33 3.56 -11.89 18.93
N LYS A 34 2.47 -12.67 19.02
CA LYS A 34 2.11 -13.63 17.97
C LYS A 34 1.25 -12.92 16.94
N ALA A 35 1.67 -12.93 15.68
CA ALA A 35 0.95 -12.27 14.60
C ALA A 35 0.63 -13.20 13.44
N VAL A 36 -0.58 -13.09 12.89
CA VAL A 36 -1.03 -13.81 11.71
C VAL A 36 -1.32 -12.81 10.61
N ALA A 37 -0.60 -12.91 9.49
CA ALA A 37 -0.86 -12.10 8.30
C ALA A 37 -2.21 -12.49 7.70
N LEU A 38 -3.04 -11.50 7.34
CA LEU A 38 -4.35 -11.75 6.72
C LEU A 38 -4.33 -11.43 5.22
N PHE A 39 -3.97 -10.21 4.88
CA PHE A 39 -3.91 -9.75 3.50
C PHE A 39 -2.90 -8.62 3.32
N GLU A 40 -2.58 -8.33 2.07
CA GLU A 40 -1.76 -7.21 1.67
C GLU A 40 -2.48 -6.33 0.66
N GLU A 41 -2.17 -5.05 0.71
CA GLU A 41 -2.76 -4.03 -0.13
C GLU A 41 -1.67 -3.06 -0.60
N THR A 42 -1.93 -2.37 -1.70
CA THR A 42 -0.99 -1.43 -2.32
C THR A 42 -1.46 0.00 -2.06
N ILE A 43 -0.50 0.91 -1.89
CA ILE A 43 -0.78 2.35 -1.82
C ILE A 43 -1.32 2.83 -3.18
N CYS A 44 -2.33 3.68 -3.12
CA CYS A 44 -2.92 4.36 -4.27
C CYS A 44 -2.78 5.88 -4.11
N LEU A 45 -2.64 6.56 -5.24
CA LEU A 45 -3.03 7.96 -5.35
C LEU A 45 -4.56 8.03 -5.35
N VAL A 46 -5.11 8.83 -4.45
CA VAL A 46 -6.55 9.06 -4.33
C VAL A 46 -6.83 10.55 -4.41
N GLY A 47 -7.78 10.95 -5.25
CA GLY A 47 -8.18 12.35 -5.41
C GLY A 47 -9.44 12.48 -6.25
N SER A 48 -10.00 13.68 -6.30
CA SER A 48 -11.12 13.98 -7.20
C SER A 48 -10.67 13.92 -8.66
N THR A 49 -11.59 13.60 -9.57
CA THR A 49 -11.32 13.55 -11.01
C THR A 49 -10.77 14.87 -11.57
N ARG A 50 -11.22 15.99 -10.99
CA ARG A 50 -10.72 17.33 -11.32
C ARG A 50 -9.22 17.50 -11.06
N LEU A 51 -8.69 16.86 -10.00
CA LEU A 51 -7.30 17.03 -9.58
C LEU A 51 -6.38 15.96 -10.15
N VAL A 52 -6.79 14.69 -10.14
CA VAL A 52 -5.92 13.56 -10.51
C VAL A 52 -6.31 12.89 -11.84
N GLY A 53 -7.28 13.47 -12.55
CA GLY A 53 -7.85 12.96 -13.79
C GLY A 53 -8.90 11.86 -13.56
N GLU A 54 -9.56 11.46 -14.65
CA GLU A 54 -10.59 10.41 -14.63
C GLU A 54 -10.00 9.00 -14.81
N THR A 55 -8.73 8.90 -15.17
CA THR A 55 -8.08 7.62 -15.41
C THR A 55 -7.96 6.78 -14.15
N VAL A 56 -8.19 5.48 -14.29
CA VAL A 56 -7.93 4.46 -13.25
C VAL A 56 -6.61 3.72 -13.47
N ALA A 57 -5.85 4.11 -14.49
CA ALA A 57 -4.53 3.53 -14.76
C ALA A 57 -3.59 3.78 -13.58
N SER A 58 -2.66 2.84 -13.37
CA SER A 58 -1.61 2.99 -12.36
C SER A 58 -0.77 4.24 -12.60
N VAL A 59 -0.15 4.74 -11.54
CA VAL A 59 0.65 5.96 -11.54
C VAL A 59 2.05 5.66 -10.95
N PRO A 60 3.15 6.12 -11.56
CA PRO A 60 4.46 6.04 -10.92
C PRO A 60 4.42 6.69 -9.53
N LEU A 61 5.07 6.09 -8.54
CA LEU A 61 5.02 6.60 -7.18
C LEU A 61 5.52 8.05 -7.12
N GLU A 62 6.59 8.38 -7.84
CA GLU A 62 7.16 9.73 -7.89
C GLU A 62 6.14 10.74 -8.43
N GLU A 63 5.34 10.37 -9.45
CA GLU A 63 4.23 11.20 -9.92
C GLU A 63 3.16 11.35 -8.83
N ALA A 64 2.77 10.25 -8.16
CA ALA A 64 1.80 10.30 -7.06
C ALA A 64 2.25 11.22 -5.91
N LEU A 65 3.54 11.25 -5.60
CA LEU A 65 4.13 12.09 -4.55
C LEU A 65 4.24 13.57 -4.92
N SER A 66 4.04 13.89 -6.20
CA SER A 66 4.12 15.25 -6.74
C SER A 66 2.77 15.96 -6.78
N TYR A 67 1.67 15.28 -6.43
CA TYR A 67 0.36 15.93 -6.23
C TYR A 67 0.32 16.65 -4.88
N PRO A 68 -0.53 17.67 -4.71
CA PRO A 68 -0.69 18.36 -3.43
C PRO A 68 -1.32 17.42 -2.39
N LEU A 69 -0.50 16.74 -1.59
CA LEU A 69 -0.92 15.66 -0.73
C LEU A 69 -1.46 16.14 0.63
N LEU A 70 -2.60 15.56 0.99
CA LEU A 70 -3.19 15.54 2.31
C LEU A 70 -2.71 14.25 2.99
N LEU A 71 -1.77 14.35 3.93
CA LEU A 71 -1.17 13.19 4.60
C LEU A 71 -1.42 13.21 6.11
N PRO A 72 -1.39 12.07 6.79
CA PRO A 72 -1.38 12.09 8.25
C PRO A 72 -0.05 12.67 8.79
N GLY A 73 -0.06 12.97 10.09
CA GLY A 73 1.13 13.40 10.82
C GLY A 73 2.29 12.41 10.71
N ARG A 74 3.51 12.90 10.94
CA ARG A 74 4.76 12.13 10.76
C ARG A 74 4.90 10.91 11.67
N ASP A 75 4.20 10.90 12.80
CA ASP A 75 4.09 9.79 13.73
C ASP A 75 3.21 8.64 13.20
N HIS A 76 2.38 8.91 12.19
CA HIS A 76 1.50 7.91 11.62
C HIS A 76 2.28 6.89 10.77
N VAL A 77 2.02 5.61 11.02
CA VAL A 77 2.69 4.49 10.35
C VAL A 77 2.69 4.59 8.82
N LEU A 78 1.55 4.93 8.22
CA LEU A 78 1.45 5.15 6.76
C LEU A 78 2.39 6.26 6.27
N ARG A 79 2.51 7.35 7.03
CA ARG A 79 3.40 8.46 6.69
C ARG A 79 4.86 8.00 6.70
N GLY A 80 5.25 7.21 7.71
CA GLY A 80 6.58 6.59 7.75
C GLY A 80 6.86 5.66 6.55
N LEU A 81 5.84 4.94 6.04
CA LEU A 81 5.99 4.13 4.82
C LEU A 81 6.27 5.00 3.58
N ILE A 82 5.51 6.08 3.42
CA ILE A 82 5.63 7.00 2.30
C ILE A 82 6.96 7.74 2.35
N ASP A 83 7.29 8.33 3.51
CA ASP A 83 8.53 9.08 3.75
C ASP A 83 9.77 8.22 3.45
N ARG A 84 9.77 6.95 3.88
CA ARG A 84 10.89 6.03 3.62
C ARG A 84 11.10 5.77 2.13
N VAL A 85 10.02 5.60 1.37
CA VAL A 85 10.13 5.31 -0.07
C VAL A 85 10.49 6.57 -0.85
N ALA A 86 9.92 7.73 -0.49
CA ALA A 86 10.28 9.01 -1.04
C ALA A 86 11.78 9.32 -0.86
N LEU A 87 12.29 9.13 0.37
CA LEU A 87 13.71 9.26 0.68
C LEU A 87 14.59 8.31 -0.15
N PHE A 88 14.19 7.04 -0.28
CA PHE A 88 14.92 6.07 -1.08
C PHE A 88 14.97 6.43 -2.58
N ARG A 89 13.92 7.09 -3.09
CA ARG A 89 13.86 7.58 -4.48
C ARG A 89 14.47 8.96 -4.66
N ASN A 90 14.95 9.59 -3.59
CA ASN A 90 15.42 10.98 -3.60
C ASN A 90 14.36 11.93 -4.22
N HIS A 91 13.08 11.66 -3.93
CA HIS A 91 11.95 12.42 -4.47
C HIS A 91 11.23 13.14 -3.32
N PRO A 92 11.06 14.47 -3.37
CA PRO A 92 10.35 15.21 -2.35
C PRO A 92 8.86 14.86 -2.36
N ILE A 93 8.20 15.04 -1.22
CA ILE A 93 6.75 14.87 -1.09
C ILE A 93 6.12 16.26 -1.04
N ASP A 94 5.19 16.57 -1.95
CA ASP A 94 4.41 17.81 -1.89
C ASP A 94 3.31 17.69 -0.83
N VAL A 95 3.64 18.01 0.42
CA VAL A 95 2.69 17.96 1.55
C VAL A 95 1.96 19.30 1.64
N ARG A 96 0.69 19.32 1.21
CA ARG A 96 -0.15 20.52 1.30
C ARG A 96 -0.68 20.74 2.71
N HIS A 97 -1.24 19.70 3.33
CA HIS A 97 -1.77 19.75 4.69
C HIS A 97 -1.57 18.41 5.41
N GLU A 98 -1.33 18.49 6.72
CA GLU A 98 -1.40 17.33 7.59
C GLU A 98 -2.84 17.18 8.13
N CYS A 99 -3.48 16.04 7.85
CA CYS A 99 -4.85 15.74 8.26
C CYS A 99 -4.83 14.53 9.21
N LEU A 100 -5.26 14.73 10.46
CA LEU A 100 -5.17 13.68 11.47
C LEU A 100 -6.32 12.66 11.42
N PRO A 101 -7.60 13.04 11.28
CA PRO A 101 -8.65 12.04 11.20
C PRO A 101 -9.09 11.77 9.75
N LEU A 102 -9.45 10.51 9.47
CA LEU A 102 -9.88 10.04 8.16
C LEU A 102 -11.07 10.84 7.60
N HIS A 103 -11.96 11.32 8.46
CA HIS A 103 -13.10 12.14 8.03
C HIS A 103 -12.67 13.50 7.45
N SER A 104 -11.65 14.16 8.04
CA SER A 104 -11.13 15.42 7.51
C SER A 104 -10.43 15.21 6.18
N LEU A 105 -9.68 14.11 6.05
CA LEU A 105 -9.10 13.69 4.78
C LEU A 105 -10.20 13.49 3.73
N HIS A 106 -11.26 12.75 4.04
CA HIS A 106 -12.38 12.53 3.12
C HIS A 106 -13.00 13.84 2.66
N ARG A 107 -13.29 14.78 3.58
CA ARG A 107 -13.83 16.09 3.21
C ARG A 107 -12.88 16.88 2.31
N GLY A 108 -11.58 16.87 2.60
CA GLY A 108 -10.58 17.53 1.76
C GLY A 108 -10.50 16.95 0.35
N LEU A 109 -10.62 15.63 0.22
CA LEU A 109 -10.67 14.94 -1.09
C LEU A 109 -11.94 15.30 -1.86
N GLU A 110 -13.12 15.24 -1.21
CA GLU A 110 -14.40 15.60 -1.82
C GLU A 110 -14.41 17.05 -2.34
N GLN A 111 -13.82 17.96 -1.58
CA GLN A 111 -13.72 19.39 -1.93
C GLN A 111 -12.60 19.68 -2.93
N GLY A 112 -11.76 18.70 -3.28
CA GLY A 112 -10.63 18.88 -4.19
C GLY A 112 -9.52 19.78 -3.62
N ILE A 113 -9.40 19.87 -2.29
CA ILE A 113 -8.33 20.65 -1.63
C ILE A 113 -6.96 20.05 -1.94
N GLY A 114 -6.89 18.74 -2.10
CA GLY A 114 -5.68 18.01 -2.45
C GLY A 114 -5.97 16.55 -2.81
N ALA A 115 -4.91 15.79 -3.04
CA ALA A 115 -4.94 14.34 -3.22
C ALA A 115 -4.36 13.66 -1.98
N THR A 116 -4.30 12.33 -1.95
CA THR A 116 -3.61 11.61 -0.88
C THR A 116 -2.98 10.32 -1.40
N SER A 117 -1.96 9.84 -0.71
CA SER A 117 -1.38 8.52 -0.93
C SER A 117 -1.81 7.59 0.20
N ILE A 118 -2.80 6.73 -0.05
CA ILE A 118 -3.39 5.84 0.95
C ILE A 118 -3.84 4.52 0.32
N LEU A 119 -4.18 3.54 1.15
CA LEU A 119 -4.77 2.29 0.70
C LEU A 119 -6.19 2.54 0.20
N LYS A 120 -6.58 1.91 -0.91
CA LYS A 120 -7.91 2.09 -1.51
C LYS A 120 -9.05 1.78 -0.53
N PHE A 121 -8.85 0.80 0.35
CA PHE A 121 -9.83 0.46 1.38
C PHE A 121 -10.22 1.67 2.26
N SER A 122 -9.25 2.52 2.62
CA SER A 122 -9.50 3.73 3.42
C SER A 122 -10.28 4.81 2.67
N ALA A 123 -10.34 4.75 1.34
CA ALA A 123 -11.10 5.66 0.49
C ALA A 123 -12.38 5.01 -0.08
N LEU A 124 -12.69 3.76 0.33
CA LEU A 124 -13.76 2.95 -0.26
C LEU A 124 -15.14 3.65 -0.29
N PRO A 125 -15.58 4.38 0.75
CA PRO A 125 -16.86 5.08 0.70
C PRO A 125 -16.92 6.14 -0.41
N LEU A 126 -15.88 6.95 -0.54
CA LEU A 126 -15.81 8.00 -1.57
C LEU A 126 -15.66 7.41 -2.97
N TRP A 127 -14.85 6.37 -3.09
CA TRP A 127 -14.64 5.68 -4.36
C TRP A 127 -15.93 5.01 -4.86
N ARG A 128 -16.68 4.32 -3.98
CA ARG A 128 -17.99 3.74 -4.30
C ARG A 128 -19.02 4.78 -4.72
N GLN A 129 -18.93 5.99 -4.16
CA GLN A 129 -19.78 7.13 -4.52
C GLN A 129 -19.32 7.86 -5.78
N GLY A 130 -18.23 7.44 -6.42
CA GLY A 130 -17.67 8.10 -7.60
C GLY A 130 -17.07 9.49 -7.32
N LYS A 131 -16.85 9.85 -6.05
CA LYS A 131 -16.32 11.17 -5.65
C LYS A 131 -14.81 11.30 -5.82
N VAL A 132 -14.11 10.16 -5.83
CA VAL A 132 -12.67 10.08 -6.01
C VAL A 132 -12.33 8.92 -6.95
N VAL A 133 -11.22 9.06 -7.66
CA VAL A 133 -10.56 7.94 -8.33
C VAL A 133 -9.41 7.42 -7.47
N CYS A 134 -9.09 6.15 -7.64
CA CYS A 134 -7.98 5.49 -6.96
C CYS A 134 -7.06 4.88 -8.01
N ARG A 135 -5.85 5.46 -8.16
CA ARG A 135 -4.82 5.01 -9.11
C ARG A 135 -3.72 4.30 -8.32
N ARG A 136 -3.46 3.02 -8.61
CA ARG A 136 -2.44 2.24 -7.90
C ARG A 136 -1.06 2.83 -8.13
N ALA A 137 -0.30 3.10 -7.05
CA ALA A 137 1.07 3.58 -7.16
C ALA A 137 2.01 2.42 -7.54
N VAL A 138 2.80 2.60 -8.59
CA VAL A 138 3.74 1.62 -9.14
C VAL A 138 5.16 2.18 -9.15
N GLU A 139 6.14 1.30 -9.41
CA GLU A 139 7.53 1.71 -9.69
C GLU A 139 8.16 2.62 -8.61
N PRO A 140 8.17 2.18 -7.33
CA PRO A 140 7.93 0.81 -6.87
C PRO A 140 6.51 0.62 -6.33
N ASN A 141 6.03 -0.63 -6.36
CA ASN A 141 4.82 -0.99 -5.62
C ASN A 141 5.12 -0.88 -4.11
N VAL A 142 4.42 0.02 -3.42
CA VAL A 142 4.49 0.13 -1.96
C VAL A 142 3.33 -0.65 -1.38
N THR A 143 3.62 -1.76 -0.71
CA THR A 143 2.59 -2.62 -0.10
C THR A 143 2.66 -2.59 1.41
N ARG A 144 1.48 -2.71 2.03
CA ARG A 144 1.30 -2.90 3.46
C ARG A 144 0.57 -4.21 3.69
N ARG A 145 0.96 -4.92 4.75
CA ARG A 145 0.27 -6.11 5.24
C ARG A 145 -0.54 -5.78 6.49
N LEU A 146 -1.75 -6.33 6.57
CA LEU A 146 -2.56 -6.32 7.78
C LEU A 146 -2.38 -7.64 8.53
N PHE A 147 -2.25 -7.54 9.85
CA PHE A 147 -2.05 -8.66 10.76
C PHE A 147 -3.11 -8.63 11.86
N VAL A 148 -3.49 -9.81 12.35
CA VAL A 148 -4.05 -9.96 13.69
C VAL A 148 -2.91 -10.28 14.62
N ALA A 149 -2.79 -9.53 15.70
CA ALA A 149 -1.73 -9.67 16.70
C ALA A 149 -2.34 -9.95 18.08
N ALA A 150 -1.72 -10.87 18.81
CA ALA A 150 -2.06 -11.20 20.18
C ALA A 150 -0.79 -11.29 21.03
N SER A 151 -0.93 -11.09 22.35
CA SER A 151 0.19 -11.30 23.27
C SER A 151 0.61 -12.77 23.26
N ALA A 152 1.90 -13.03 23.11
CA ALA A 152 2.48 -14.36 23.29
C ALA A 152 2.70 -14.67 24.79
N GLU A 153 2.79 -13.65 25.64
CA GLU A 153 3.01 -13.80 27.08
C GLU A 153 1.72 -14.10 27.86
N ARG A 154 0.56 -13.77 27.28
CA ARG A 154 -0.76 -13.99 27.88
C ARG A 154 -1.61 -14.82 26.94
N PRO A 155 -1.75 -16.14 27.17
CA PRO A 155 -2.62 -16.98 26.38
C PRO A 155 -4.03 -16.39 26.32
N ALA A 156 -4.58 -16.30 25.11
CA ALA A 156 -5.95 -15.88 24.92
C ALA A 156 -6.92 -16.88 25.55
N THR A 157 -7.96 -16.38 26.21
CA THR A 157 -9.04 -17.23 26.74
C THR A 157 -9.79 -17.91 25.58
N SER A 158 -10.56 -18.96 25.88
CA SER A 158 -11.39 -19.63 24.87
C SER A 158 -12.32 -18.64 24.15
N ALA A 159 -12.97 -17.72 24.88
CA ALA A 159 -13.81 -16.69 24.29
C ALA A 159 -13.02 -15.73 23.38
N GLN A 160 -11.81 -15.32 23.78
CA GLN A 160 -10.96 -14.47 22.94
C GLN A 160 -10.54 -15.17 21.66
N ASN A 161 -10.21 -16.46 21.72
CA ASN A 161 -9.86 -17.24 20.53
C ASN A 161 -11.03 -17.31 19.54
N VAL A 162 -12.25 -17.58 20.02
CA VAL A 162 -13.46 -17.59 19.17
C VAL A 162 -13.68 -16.25 18.49
N VAL A 163 -13.53 -15.13 19.22
CA VAL A 163 -13.67 -13.78 18.63
C VAL A 163 -12.59 -13.51 17.59
N ILE A 164 -11.34 -13.87 17.87
CA ILE A 164 -10.22 -13.69 16.93
C ILE A 164 -10.45 -14.51 15.66
N GLU A 165 -10.83 -15.78 15.80
CA GLU A 165 -11.14 -16.66 14.67
C GLU A 165 -12.28 -16.12 13.82
N GLN A 166 -13.36 -15.67 14.45
CA GLN A 166 -14.50 -15.11 13.73
C GLN A 166 -14.15 -13.79 13.03
N ALA A 167 -13.40 -12.91 13.69
CA ALA A 167 -12.92 -11.68 13.07
C ALA A 167 -12.03 -11.97 11.84
N MET A 168 -11.10 -12.92 11.96
CA MET A 168 -10.26 -13.36 10.84
C MET A 168 -11.10 -13.96 9.70
N ALA A 169 -12.10 -14.77 10.02
CA ALA A 169 -13.00 -15.36 9.02
C ALA A 169 -13.78 -14.28 8.26
N CYS A 170 -14.36 -13.30 8.97
CA CYS A 170 -15.06 -12.17 8.35
C CYS A 170 -14.13 -11.35 7.43
N ILE A 171 -12.90 -11.06 7.88
CA ILE A 171 -11.92 -10.33 7.07
C ILE A 171 -11.57 -11.13 5.81
N ARG A 172 -11.25 -12.42 5.94
CA ARG A 172 -10.93 -13.29 4.80
C ARG A 172 -12.08 -13.39 3.82
N ALA A 173 -13.32 -13.48 4.32
CA ALA A 173 -14.52 -13.50 3.48
C ALA A 173 -14.63 -12.23 2.65
N ASN A 174 -14.46 -11.04 3.24
CA ASN A 174 -14.51 -9.75 2.53
C ASN A 174 -13.40 -9.60 1.47
N VAL A 175 -12.20 -10.10 1.75
CA VAL A 175 -11.10 -10.10 0.77
C VAL A 175 -11.39 -11.08 -0.38
N SER A 176 -11.88 -12.28 -0.07
CA SER A 176 -12.22 -13.30 -1.07
C SER A 176 -13.39 -12.88 -1.96
N SER A 177 -14.41 -12.24 -1.39
CA SER A 177 -15.57 -11.73 -2.14
C SER A 177 -15.29 -10.45 -2.93
N LYS A 178 -14.08 -9.90 -2.85
CA LYS A 178 -13.68 -8.62 -3.47
C LYS A 178 -14.46 -7.40 -2.99
N GLU A 179 -15.14 -7.51 -1.86
CA GLU A 179 -15.73 -6.35 -1.16
C GLU A 179 -14.65 -5.33 -0.78
N TRP A 180 -13.44 -5.81 -0.49
CA TRP A 180 -12.26 -4.97 -0.24
C TRP A 180 -11.36 -5.02 -1.49
N PRO A 181 -11.50 -4.07 -2.43
CA PRO A 181 -10.82 -4.11 -3.72
C PRO A 181 -9.31 -3.95 -3.56
N ASP A 182 -8.56 -4.48 -4.53
CA ASP A 182 -7.09 -4.37 -4.61
C ASP A 182 -6.33 -4.94 -3.40
N THR A 183 -6.99 -5.84 -2.66
CA THR A 183 -6.40 -6.65 -1.59
C THR A 183 -6.08 -8.07 -2.08
N ARG A 184 -5.03 -8.66 -1.49
CA ARG A 184 -4.62 -10.04 -1.75
C ARG A 184 -4.41 -10.77 -0.43
N LEU A 185 -5.08 -11.92 -0.24
CA LEU A 185 -4.81 -12.80 0.89
C LEU A 185 -3.34 -13.20 0.92
N VAL A 186 -2.76 -13.22 2.12
CA VAL A 186 -1.41 -13.73 2.33
C VAL A 186 -1.50 -15.06 3.06
N ALA A 187 -0.63 -15.99 2.68
CA ALA A 187 -0.42 -17.19 3.48
C ALA A 187 0.06 -16.79 4.89
N PRO A 188 -0.31 -17.55 5.93
CA PRO A 188 0.23 -17.35 7.27
C PRO A 188 1.76 -17.37 7.22
N VAL A 189 2.41 -16.38 7.83
CA VAL A 189 3.86 -16.40 8.01
C VAL A 189 4.13 -17.28 9.24
N GLY A 190 4.76 -18.45 9.04
CA GLY A 190 5.21 -19.30 10.15
C GLY A 190 4.21 -20.36 10.62
N GLN A 191 3.84 -21.28 9.73
CA GLN A 191 3.43 -22.63 10.14
C GLN A 191 4.48 -23.60 9.55
N PRO A 192 5.09 -24.49 10.36
CA PRO A 192 6.07 -25.45 9.85
C PRO A 192 5.47 -26.35 8.76
#